data_AF-A0A358D8F7-F1
#
_entry.id   AF-A0A358D8F7-F1
#
_cell.length_a   1.000
_cell.length_b   1.000
_cell.length_c   1.000
_cell.angle_alpha   90.00
_cell.angle_beta   90.00
_cell.angle_gamma   90.00
#
_symmetry.space_group_name_H-M   'P 1'
#
loop_
_entity.id
_entity.type
_entity.pdbx_description
1 polymer ?
#
loop_
_entity_poly.entity_id
_entity_poly.type
_entity_poly.pdbx_seq_one_letter_code
_entity_poly.pdbx_strand_id
1 'polypeptide(L)'
;FDWNRVLHTSDPEYYQWNQWLFQRLFERGLAYRKESPVNWCPVDQTVLANEQVVDGHCERCGAEVIKKKLTQWYFRITDYADRLLDDLNQLEGFWPHKVIQMQRNWIGR
;
A
#
# COMPACT_ATOMS: atom_id res chain seq x y z
N PHE A 1 -16.28 19.16 13.57
CA PHE A 1 -16.05 18.74 12.17
C PHE A 1 -16.46 19.89 11.27
N ASP A 2 -15.64 20.23 10.28
CA ASP A 2 -15.98 21.22 9.24
C ASP A 2 -16.59 20.47 8.05
N TRP A 3 -17.91 20.51 7.91
CA TRP A 3 -18.63 19.76 6.86
C TRP A 3 -18.36 20.30 5.45
N ASN A 4 -17.84 21.52 5.32
CA ASN A 4 -17.47 22.09 4.02
C ASN A 4 -16.24 21.42 3.39
N ARG A 5 -15.52 20.58 4.15
CA ARG A 5 -14.33 19.85 3.71
C ARG A 5 -14.57 18.34 3.55
N VAL A 6 -15.83 17.92 3.62
CA VAL A 6 -16.20 16.52 3.41
C VAL A 6 -15.98 16.18 1.94
N LEU A 7 -15.43 15.00 1.70
CA LEU A 7 -15.22 14.45 0.37
C LEU A 7 -15.57 12.97 0.39
N HIS A 8 -15.96 12.44 -0.77
CA HIS A 8 -16.15 11.02 -0.97
C HIS A 8 -15.14 10.53 -2.01
N THR A 9 -14.36 9.52 -1.65
CA THR A 9 -13.27 9.02 -2.51
C THR A 9 -13.79 8.30 -3.77
N SER A 10 -15.08 7.94 -3.78
CA SER A 10 -15.80 7.39 -4.93
C SER A 10 -16.30 8.44 -5.93
N ASP A 11 -16.28 9.73 -5.58
CA ASP A 11 -16.80 10.78 -6.46
C ASP A 11 -15.81 11.05 -7.61
N PRO A 12 -16.31 11.29 -8.85
CA PRO A 12 -15.46 11.59 -9.99
C PRO A 12 -14.53 12.77 -9.77
N GLU A 13 -15.01 13.79 -9.06
CA GLU A 13 -14.23 14.99 -8.76
C GLU A 13 -13.01 14.70 -7.87
N TYR A 14 -13.06 13.63 -7.08
CA TYR A 14 -11.96 13.15 -6.26
C TYR A 14 -11.06 12.18 -7.04
N TYR A 15 -11.62 11.05 -7.52
CA TYR A 15 -10.78 9.97 -8.06
C TYR A 15 -10.07 10.33 -9.37
N GLN A 16 -10.50 11.40 -10.08
CA GLN A 16 -9.75 11.92 -11.22
C GLN A 16 -8.29 12.25 -10.85
N TRP A 17 -8.05 12.71 -9.63
CA TRP A 17 -6.71 13.03 -9.15
C TRP A 17 -5.89 11.77 -8.84
N ASN A 18 -6.53 10.70 -8.36
CA ASN A 18 -5.90 9.39 -8.21
C ASN A 18 -5.49 8.82 -9.57
N GLN A 19 -6.37 8.89 -10.57
CA GLN A 19 -6.08 8.45 -11.94
C GLN A 19 -4.94 9.25 -12.56
N TRP A 20 -4.97 10.58 -12.41
CA TRP A 20 -3.91 11.47 -12.87
C TRP A 20 -2.57 11.14 -12.22
N LEU A 21 -2.53 10.98 -10.89
CA LEU A 21 -1.29 10.65 -10.16
C LEU A 21 -0.75 9.29 -10.59
N PHE A 22 -1.63 8.29 -10.74
CA PHE A 22 -1.24 6.97 -11.23
C PHE A 22 -0.57 7.05 -12.61
N GLN A 23 -1.14 7.81 -13.55
CA GLN A 23 -0.54 8.02 -14.86
C GLN A 23 0.84 8.68 -14.76
N ARG A 24 1.00 9.70 -13.89
CA ARG A 24 2.31 10.34 -13.67
C ARG A 24 3.36 9.40 -13.09
N LEU A 25 2.97 8.48 -12.21
CA LEU A 25 3.83 7.45 -11.66
C LEU A 25 4.17 6.40 -12.73
N PHE A 26 3.19 6.01 -13.55
CA PHE A 26 3.37 5.07 -14.65
C PHE A 26 4.34 5.60 -15.72
N GLU A 27 4.17 6.85 -16.15
CA GLU A 27 5.07 7.56 -17.07
C GLU A 27 6.53 7.59 -16.57
N ARG A 28 6.72 7.59 -15.24
CA ARG A 28 8.04 7.59 -14.59
C ARG A 28 8.54 6.18 -14.24
N GLY A 29 7.82 5.13 -14.60
CA GLY A 29 8.18 3.74 -14.28
C GLY A 29 8.04 3.37 -12.79
N LEU A 30 7.42 4.23 -11.99
CA LEU A 30 7.14 4.03 -10.56
C LEU A 30 5.85 3.23 -10.32
N ALA A 31 4.89 3.32 -11.23
CA ALA A 31 3.81 2.34 -11.34
C ALA A 31 4.13 1.42 -12.52
N TYR A 32 4.00 0.10 -12.36
CA TYR A 32 4.32 -0.85 -13.42
C TYR A 32 3.50 -2.13 -13.31
N ARG A 33 3.41 -2.87 -14.41
CA ARG A 33 2.67 -4.12 -14.49
C ARG A 33 3.64 -5.30 -14.63
N LYS A 34 3.48 -6.33 -13.82
CA LYS A 34 4.35 -7.51 -13.80
C LYS A 34 3.54 -8.76 -13.47
N GLU A 35 3.94 -9.90 -14.03
CA GLU A 35 3.47 -11.21 -13.56
C GLU A 35 4.26 -11.63 -12.33
N SER A 36 3.55 -11.96 -11.24
CA SER A 36 4.16 -12.39 -9.99
C SER A 36 3.23 -13.37 -9.27
N PRO A 37 3.77 -14.29 -8.43
CA PRO A 37 2.96 -14.88 -7.38
C PRO A 37 2.44 -13.76 -6.47
N VAL A 38 1.12 -13.71 -6.30
CA VAL A 38 0.41 -12.74 -5.45
C VAL A 38 -0.34 -13.46 -4.33
N ASN A 39 -0.55 -12.75 -3.22
CA ASN A 39 -1.46 -13.16 -2.17
C ASN A 39 -2.89 -13.10 -2.70
N TRP A 40 -3.62 -14.20 -2.63
CA TRP A 40 -4.99 -14.29 -3.13
C TRP A 40 -5.91 -14.78 -2.01
N CYS A 41 -6.98 -14.02 -1.76
CA CYS A 41 -8.04 -14.45 -0.86
C CYS A 41 -9.10 -15.25 -1.66
N PRO A 42 -9.33 -16.53 -1.35
CA PRO A 42 -10.29 -17.35 -2.10
C PRO A 42 -11.75 -16.96 -1.83
N VAL A 43 -12.05 -16.38 -0.67
CA VAL A 43 -13.40 -15.95 -0.29
C VAL A 43 -13.73 -14.58 -0.90
N ASP A 44 -12.86 -13.60 -0.70
CA ASP A 44 -13.06 -12.24 -1.22
C ASP A 44 -12.77 -12.11 -2.72
N GLN A 45 -12.21 -13.16 -3.32
CA GLN A 45 -11.86 -13.25 -4.74
C GLN A 45 -11.04 -12.05 -5.24
N THR A 46 -10.05 -11.65 -4.45
CA THR A 46 -9.19 -10.52 -4.76
C THR A 46 -7.74 -10.79 -4.37
N VAL A 47 -6.84 -10.02 -5.00
CA VAL A 47 -5.44 -9.93 -4.61
C VAL A 47 -5.32 -9.09 -3.34
N LEU A 48 -4.40 -9.49 -2.45
CA LEU A 48 -4.05 -8.77 -1.23
C LEU A 48 -2.62 -8.22 -1.33
N ALA A 49 -2.40 -7.01 -0.82
CA ALA A 49 -1.04 -6.55 -0.53
C ALA A 49 -0.43 -7.36 0.64
N ASN A 50 0.88 -7.30 0.85
CA ASN A 50 1.50 -8.02 1.98
C ASN A 50 0.98 -7.50 3.33
N GLU A 51 0.72 -6.19 3.39
CA GLU A 51 0.15 -5.46 4.52
C GLU A 51 -1.23 -5.99 4.95
N GLN A 52 -1.96 -6.61 4.02
CA GLN A 52 -3.33 -7.11 4.24
C GLN A 52 -3.38 -8.62 4.58
N VAL A 53 -2.20 -9.24 4.72
CA VAL A 53 -2.06 -10.64 5.15
C VAL A 53 -1.55 -10.65 6.59
N VAL A 54 -2.42 -11.05 7.52
CA VAL A 54 -2.12 -11.12 8.95
C VAL A 54 -2.02 -12.60 9.33
N ASP A 55 -0.85 -13.02 9.79
CA ASP A 55 -0.56 -14.42 10.17
C ASP A 55 -0.97 -15.44 9.10
N GLY A 56 -0.75 -15.12 7.82
CA GLY A 56 -1.10 -15.98 6.68
C GLY A 56 -2.57 -15.94 6.26
N HIS A 57 -3.39 -15.12 6.91
CA HIS A 57 -4.83 -15.01 6.66
C HIS A 57 -5.22 -13.61 6.14
N CYS A 58 -6.35 -13.53 5.45
CA CYS A 58 -6.90 -12.28 4.96
C CYS A 58 -7.36 -11.40 6.15
N GLU A 59 -6.90 -10.14 6.20
CA GLU A 59 -7.25 -9.18 7.27
C GLU A 59 -8.76 -8.97 7.47
N ARG A 60 -9.57 -9.21 6.43
CA ARG A 60 -11.00 -8.90 6.41
C ARG A 60 -11.87 -10.11 6.71
N CYS A 61 -11.69 -11.20 5.96
CA CYS A 61 -12.56 -12.37 6.04
C CYS A 61 -11.92 -13.55 6.82
N GLY A 62 -10.64 -13.45 7.20
CA GLY A 62 -9.92 -14.49 7.95
C GLY A 62 -9.61 -15.76 7.17
N ALA A 63 -9.89 -15.82 5.86
CA ALA A 63 -9.57 -16.99 5.06
C ALA A 63 -8.05 -17.15 4.87
N GLU A 64 -7.59 -18.40 4.79
CA GLU A 64 -6.20 -18.71 4.48
C GLU A 64 -5.83 -18.14 3.09
N VAL A 65 -4.71 -17.43 3.04
CA VAL A 65 -4.23 -16.80 1.80
C VAL A 65 -3.45 -17.81 0.98
N ILE A 66 -3.82 -17.94 -0.28
CA ILE A 66 -3.11 -18.79 -1.24
C ILE A 66 -2.24 -17.96 -2.18
N LYS A 67 -1.24 -18.58 -2.80
CA LYS A 67 -0.42 -17.95 -3.86
C LYS A 67 -1.01 -18.26 -5.23
N LYS A 68 -1.24 -17.21 -6.03
CA LYS A 68 -1.69 -17.34 -7.43
C LYS A 68 -0.77 -16.54 -8.34
N LYS A 69 -0.41 -17.06 -9.51
CA LYS A 69 0.29 -16.27 -10.53
C LYS A 69 -0.72 -15.39 -11.27
N LEU A 70 -0.55 -14.09 -11.18
CA LEU A 70 -1.38 -13.10 -11.88
C LEU A 70 -0.51 -11.93 -12.34
N THR A 71 -0.92 -11.32 -13.45
CA THR A 71 -0.39 -10.02 -13.86
C THR A 71 -1.12 -8.93 -13.08
N GLN A 72 -0.37 -8.12 -12.31
CA GLN A 72 -0.93 -7.08 -11.44
C GLN A 72 -0.13 -5.78 -11.56
N TRP A 73 -0.70 -4.70 -11.03
CA TRP A 73 -0.05 -3.41 -10.89
C TRP A 73 0.71 -3.32 -9.57
N TYR A 74 1.87 -2.68 -9.61
CA TYR A 74 2.75 -2.47 -8.46
C TYR A 74 3.24 -1.04 -8.45
N PHE A 75 3.45 -0.51 -7.24
CA PHE A 75 4.28 0.67 -7.04
C PHE A 75 5.69 0.23 -6.67
N ARG A 76 6.68 0.90 -7.24
CA ARG A 76 8.10 0.70 -6.98
C ARG A 76 8.52 1.41 -5.68
N ILE A 77 7.81 1.10 -4.59
CA ILE A 77 8.07 1.68 -3.27
C ILE A 77 9.46 1.32 -2.75
N THR A 78 10.02 0.20 -3.22
CA THR A 78 11.39 -0.25 -2.88
C THR A 78 12.46 0.74 -3.30
N ASP A 79 12.26 1.52 -4.37
CA ASP A 79 13.20 2.59 -4.78
C ASP A 79 13.26 3.74 -3.76
N TYR A 80 12.30 3.78 -2.84
CA TYR A 80 12.21 4.77 -1.77
C TYR A 80 12.45 4.16 -0.37
N ALA A 81 12.78 2.87 -0.27
CA ALA A 81 12.89 2.19 1.04
C ALA A 81 13.93 2.84 1.96
N ASP A 82 15.14 3.12 1.46
CA ASP A 82 16.20 3.76 2.23
C ASP A 82 15.77 5.15 2.72
N ARG A 83 15.21 5.96 1.83
CA ARG A 83 14.72 7.29 2.17
C ARG A 83 13.58 7.24 3.19
N LEU A 84 12.61 6.34 3.00
CA LEU A 84 11.51 6.15 3.93
C LEU A 84 12.03 5.76 5.32
N LEU A 85 13.07 4.95 5.40
CA LEU A 85 13.69 4.52 6.66
C LEU A 85 14.49 5.65 7.32
N ASP A 86 15.31 6.36 6.56
CA ASP A 86 16.17 7.43 7.05
C ASP A 86 15.34 8.65 7.51
N ASP A 87 14.29 8.99 6.77
CA ASP A 87 13.41 10.11 7.08
C ASP A 87 12.60 9.88 8.38
N LEU A 88 12.48 8.63 8.88
CA LEU A 88 11.88 8.36 10.20
C LEU A 88 12.65 9.03 11.34
N ASN A 89 13.96 9.25 11.20
CA ASN A 89 14.77 9.93 12.21
C ASN A 89 14.30 11.38 12.42
N GLN A 90 13.75 12.02 11.38
CA GLN A 90 13.23 13.39 11.46
C GLN A 90 11.93 13.48 12.27
N LEU A 91 11.26 12.35 12.50
CA LEU A 91 10.01 12.25 13.24
C LEU A 91 10.21 11.88 14.71
N GLU A 92 11.44 11.55 15.12
CA GLU A 92 11.75 11.24 16.51
C GLU A 92 11.48 12.45 17.43
N GLY A 93 10.83 12.20 18.57
CA GLY A 93 10.37 13.25 19.48
C GLY A 93 9.02 13.88 19.09
N PHE A 94 8.56 13.72 17.85
CA PHE A 94 7.25 14.21 17.39
C PHE A 94 6.22 13.09 17.24
N TRP A 95 6.66 11.89 16.84
CA TRP A 95 5.81 10.72 16.68
C TRP A 95 6.00 9.71 17.83
N PRO A 96 4.99 8.91 18.16
CA PRO A 96 5.13 7.85 19.15
C PRO A 96 6.22 6.85 18.74
N HIS A 97 7.16 6.58 19.63
CA HIS A 97 8.30 5.68 19.37
C HIS A 97 7.86 4.29 18.87
N LYS A 98 6.75 3.75 19.41
CA LYS A 98 6.19 2.47 18.96
C LYS A 98 5.82 2.47 17.46
N VAL A 99 5.27 3.57 16.95
CA VAL A 99 4.87 3.69 15.54
C VAL A 99 6.11 3.74 14.64
N ILE A 100 7.11 4.55 15.02
CA ILE A 100 8.39 4.61 14.31
C ILE A 100 9.04 3.22 14.26
N GLN A 101 9.08 2.50 15.39
CA GLN A 101 9.65 1.15 15.44
C GLN A 101 8.88 0.16 14.56
N MET A 102 7.54 0.22 14.54
CA MET A 102 6.73 -0.63 13.64
C MET A 102 7.05 -0.37 12.17
N GLN A 103 7.21 0.90 11.77
CA GLN A 103 7.59 1.26 10.40
C GLN A 103 9.00 0.76 10.04
N ARG A 104 9.98 0.94 10.95
CA ARG A 104 11.34 0.40 10.75
C ARG A 104 11.34 -1.12 10.54
N ASN A 105 10.58 -1.84 11.37
CA ASN A 105 10.47 -3.29 11.26
C ASN A 105 9.72 -3.72 9.98
N TRP A 106 8.73 -2.95 9.55
CA TRP A 106 7.97 -3.23 8.32
C TRP A 106 8.81 -3.03 7.07
N ILE A 107 9.55 -1.92 7.00
CA ILE A 107 10.43 -1.59 5.87
C ILE A 107 11.57 -2.61 5.79
N GLY A 108 12.09 -3.04 6.95
CA GLY A 108 12.93 -4.23 7.07
C GLY A 108 14.14 -4.22 6.15
N ARG A 109 15.18 -3.51 6.56
CA ARG A 109 16.50 -3.57 5.90
C ARG A 109 17.16 -4.93 6.11
#